data_AF-A0A382E7V9-F1
#
_entry.id   AF-A0A382E7V9-F1
#
_cell.length_a   1.000
_cell.length_b   1.000
_cell.length_c   1.000
_cell.angle_alpha   90.00
_cell.angle_beta   90.00
_cell.angle_gamma   90.00
#
_symmetry.space_group_name_H-M   'P 1'
#
loop_
_entity.id
_entity.type
_entity.pdbx_description
1 polymer ?
#
loop_
_entity_poly.entity_id
_entity_poly.type
_entity_poly.pdbx_seq_one_letter_code
_entity_poly.pdbx_strand_id
1 'polypeptide(L)' 'NTKEPAQQTAREMCSPNLLHIYDRVGKANKGIAVALVESDRCAECRLSIPKKLLETLKTATEFVYCNSCGRILCRAMYK' A
#
# COMPACT_ATOMS: atom_id res chain seq x y z
N ASN A 1 -14.56 0.91 19.42
CA ASN A 1 -13.53 0.69 18.39
C ASN A 1 -12.18 0.92 19.05
N THR A 2 -11.69 -0.10 19.75
CA THR A 2 -10.57 -0.03 20.69
C THR A 2 -9.29 -0.08 19.87
N LYS A 3 -8.70 1.08 19.56
CA LYS A 3 -7.42 1.14 18.84
C LYS A 3 -6.37 0.52 19.76
N GLU A 4 -5.72 -0.54 19.32
CA GLU A 4 -4.66 -1.19 20.08
C GLU A 4 -3.51 -0.19 20.31
N PRO A 5 -2.90 -0.15 21.50
CA PRO A 5 -1.90 0.87 21.85
C PRO A 5 -0.72 0.90 20.86
N ALA A 6 -0.34 -0.25 20.30
CA ALA A 6 0.71 -0.34 19.27
C ALA A 6 0.35 0.39 17.96
N GLN A 7 -0.92 0.39 17.56
CA GLN A 7 -1.36 1.09 16.35
C GLN A 7 -1.26 2.61 16.52
N GLN A 8 -1.57 3.12 17.71
CA GLN A 8 -1.56 4.56 17.97
C GLN A 8 -0.14 5.12 17.93
N THR A 9 0.80 4.45 18.61
CA THR A 9 2.22 4.85 18.59
C THR A 9 2.80 4.85 17.17
N ALA A 10 2.51 3.82 16.36
CA ALA A 10 2.98 3.77 14.97
C ALA A 10 2.45 4.94 14.12
N ARG A 11 1.21 5.38 14.37
CA ARG A 11 0.62 6.53 13.67
C ARG A 11 1.27 7.84 14.09
N GLU A 12 1.61 8.02 15.35
CA GLU A 12 2.30 9.23 15.83
C GLU A 12 3.70 9.40 15.22
N MET A 13 4.35 8.29 14.84
CA MET A 13 5.65 8.30 14.17
C MET A 13 5.56 8.59 12.66
N CYS A 14 4.36 8.57 12.08
CA CYS A 14 4.16 8.76 10.65
C CYS A 14 3.75 10.20 10.31
N SER A 15 4.18 10.70 9.15
CA SER A 15 3.75 12.02 8.69
C SER A 15 2.23 12.10 8.48
N PRO A 16 1.56 13.19 8.89
CA PRO A 16 0.10 13.32 8.77
C PRO A 16 -0.43 13.15 7.34
N ASN A 17 0.31 13.66 6.35
CA ASN A 17 -0.06 13.56 4.94
C ASN A 17 -0.04 12.10 4.45
N LEU A 18 0.96 11.31 4.85
CA LEU A 18 1.07 9.90 4.47
C LEU A 18 -0.04 9.08 5.14
N LEU A 19 -0.35 9.37 6.40
CA LEU A 19 -1.47 8.76 7.10
C LEU A 19 -2.82 9.05 6.43
N HIS A 20 -3.05 10.30 6.00
CA HIS A 20 -4.28 10.65 5.31
C HIS A 20 -4.46 9.88 3.99
N ILE A 21 -3.38 9.69 3.24
CA ILE A 21 -3.39 8.88 2.02
C ILE A 21 -3.70 7.42 2.37
N TYR A 22 -2.97 6.84 3.33
CA TYR A 22 -3.18 5.46 3.78
C TYR A 22 -4.63 5.21 4.21
N ASP A 23 -5.17 6.06 5.07
CA ASP A 23 -6.53 5.93 5.58
C ASP A 23 -7.58 6.05 4.46
N ARG A 24 -7.37 6.97 3.51
CA ARG A 24 -8.27 7.14 2.36
C ARG A 24 -8.29 5.88 1.50
N VAL A 25 -7.12 5.35 1.16
CA VAL A 25 -7.00 4.14 0.33
C VAL A 25 -7.61 2.94 1.06
N GLY A 26 -7.34 2.80 2.35
CA GLY A 26 -7.92 1.74 3.18
C GLY A 26 -9.44 1.83 3.24
N LYS A 27 -10.00 3.02 3.47
CA LYS A 27 -11.45 3.25 3.50
C LYS A 27 -12.13 2.84 2.19
N ALA A 28 -11.51 3.15 1.05
CA ALA A 28 -12.01 2.75 -0.27
C ALA A 28 -11.91 1.22 -0.51
N ASN A 29 -10.99 0.54 0.18
CA ASN A 29 -10.65 -0.87 -0.05
C ASN A 29 -10.94 -1.76 1.17
N LYS A 30 -12.09 -1.56 1.83
CA LYS A 30 -12.59 -2.40 2.95
C LYS A 30 -11.59 -2.53 4.11
N GLY A 31 -10.82 -1.47 4.37
CA GLY A 31 -9.82 -1.42 5.44
C GLY A 31 -8.39 -1.79 5.03
N ILE A 32 -8.18 -2.26 3.79
CA ILE A 32 -6.85 -2.72 3.33
C ILE A 32 -6.26 -1.67 2.38
N ALA A 33 -5.33 -0.86 2.89
CA ALA A 33 -4.72 0.22 2.11
C ALA A 33 -3.55 -0.25 1.24
N VAL A 34 -2.79 -1.23 1.71
CA VAL A 34 -1.55 -1.71 1.09
C VAL A 34 -1.75 -3.13 0.59
N ALA A 35 -1.25 -3.42 -0.60
CA ALA A 35 -1.24 -4.75 -1.18
C ALA A 35 0.19 -5.16 -1.52
N LEU A 36 0.52 -6.42 -1.24
CA LEU A 36 1.77 -7.02 -1.69
C LEU A 36 1.73 -7.23 -3.22
N VAL A 37 2.88 -7.04 -3.86
CA VAL A 37 3.11 -7.49 -5.22
C VAL A 37 3.71 -8.90 -5.20
N GLU A 38 2.97 -9.85 -5.76
CA GLU A 38 3.39 -11.25 -5.92
C GLU A 38 3.64 -11.51 -7.41
N SER A 39 4.90 -11.77 -7.77
CA SER A 39 5.34 -11.83 -9.17
C SER A 39 5.00 -10.55 -9.93
N ASP A 40 3.96 -10.57 -10.78
CA ASP A 40 3.45 -9.42 -11.53
C ASP A 40 2.05 -8.99 -11.09
N ARG A 41 1.52 -9.50 -9.98
CA ARG A 41 0.11 -9.32 -9.60
C ARG A 41 -0.06 -8.64 -8.25
N CYS A 42 -1.18 -7.94 -8.11
CA CYS A 42 -1.62 -7.45 -6.82
C CYS A 42 -2.19 -8.62 -6.00
N ALA A 43 -1.65 -8.89 -4.82
CA ALA A 43 -2.11 -9.99 -3.96
C ALA A 43 -3.61 -9.88 -3.59
N GLU A 44 -4.13 -8.65 -3.54
CA GLU A 44 -5.49 -8.39 -3.08
C GLU A 44 -6.55 -8.48 -4.18
N CYS A 45 -6.36 -7.77 -5.31
CA CYS A 45 -7.32 -7.82 -6.42
C CYS A 45 -7.02 -8.91 -7.45
N ARG A 46 -5.83 -9.53 -7.37
CA ARG A 46 -5.34 -10.63 -8.21
C ARG A 46 -5.15 -10.29 -9.69
N LEU A 47 -5.24 -9.01 -10.04
CA LEU A 47 -5.00 -8.53 -11.41
C LEU A 47 -3.52 -8.22 -11.64
N SER A 48 -3.09 -8.39 -12.89
CA SER A 48 -1.72 -8.10 -13.32
C SER A 48 -1.42 -6.60 -13.31
N ILE A 49 -0.24 -6.28 -12.81
CA ILE A 49 0.32 -4.95 -12.71
C ILE A 49 1.21 -4.74 -13.94
N PRO A 50 1.02 -3.65 -14.69
CA PRO A 50 1.86 -3.36 -15.85
C PRO A 50 3.35 -3.31 -15.50
N LYS A 51 4.20 -3.88 -16.36
CA LYS A 51 5.66 -3.90 -16.17
C LYS A 51 6.25 -2.53 -15.87
N LYS A 52 5.74 -1.47 -16.53
CA LYS A 52 6.17 -0.08 -16.26
C LYS A 52 5.96 0.30 -14.78
N LEU A 53 4.82 -0.03 -14.20
CA LEU A 53 4.53 0.22 -12.78
C LEU A 53 5.41 -0.65 -11.87
N LEU A 54 5.67 -1.90 -12.25
CA LEU A 54 6.60 -2.78 -11.51
C LEU A 54 8.02 -2.21 -11.51
N GLU A 55 8.51 -1.68 -12.64
CA GLU A 55 9.81 -1.02 -12.70
C GLU A 55 9.83 0.28 -11.88
N THR A 56 8.79 1.10 -11.96
CA THR A 56 8.66 2.30 -11.12
C THR A 56 8.69 1.94 -9.63
N LEU A 57 8.00 0.89 -9.21
CA LEU A 57 7.99 0.43 -7.81
C LEU A 57 9.39 0.06 -7.28
N LYS A 58 10.36 -0.25 -8.15
CA LYS A 58 11.73 -0.58 -7.73
C LYS A 58 12.51 0.63 -7.24
N THR A 59 12.24 1.81 -7.79
CA THR A 59 13.01 3.04 -7.57
C THR A 59 12.17 4.18 -7.01
N ALA A 60 10.87 3.97 -6.80
CA ALA A 60 9.96 5.01 -6.37
C ALA A 60 10.29 5.51 -4.96
N THR A 61 10.32 6.83 -4.82
CA THR A 61 10.36 7.54 -3.53
C THR A 61 8.97 7.94 -3.04
N GLU A 62 7.95 7.75 -3.88
CA GLU A 62 6.54 8.05 -3.61
C GLU A 62 5.69 6.78 -3.70
N PHE A 63 4.45 6.83 -3.20
CA PHE A 63 3.54 5.70 -3.30
C PHE A 63 3.21 5.36 -4.74
N VAL A 64 3.42 4.09 -5.10
CA VAL A 64 2.93 3.50 -6.34
C VAL A 64 1.62 2.77 -6.04
N TYR A 65 0.62 2.93 -6.90
CA TYR A 65 -0.70 2.36 -6.70
C TYR A 65 -0.99 1.24 -7.71
N CYS A 66 -1.81 0.28 -7.29
CA CYS A 66 -2.38 -0.71 -8.19
C CYS A 66 -3.26 0.01 -9.23
N ASN A 67 -2.99 -0.23 -10.51
CA ASN A 67 -3.78 0.31 -11.62
C ASN A 67 -5.25 -0.15 -11.62
N SER A 68 -5.57 -1.23 -10.89
CA SER A 68 -6.90 -1.84 -10.91
C SER A 68 -7.74 -1.55 -9.67
N CYS A 69 -7.16 -1.61 -8.45
CA CYS A 69 -7.90 -1.36 -7.20
C CYS A 69 -7.44 -0.11 -6.44
N GLY A 70 -6.39 0.57 -6.91
CA GLY A 70 -5.89 1.79 -6.27
C GLY A 70 -5.19 1.59 -4.92
N ARG A 71 -4.98 0.34 -4.46
CA ARG A 71 -4.17 0.08 -3.26
C ARG A 71 -2.71 0.48 -3.45
N ILE A 72 -2.06 0.90 -2.38
CA ILE A 72 -0.62 1.16 -2.36
C ILE A 72 0.10 -0.16 -2.56
N LEU A 73 1.00 -0.23 -3.54
CA LEU A 73 1.78 -1.42 -3.81
C LEU A 73 3.01 -1.46 -2.90
N CYS A 74 3.21 -2.61 -2.25
CA CYS A 74 4.41 -2.91 -1.51
C CYS A 74 5.12 -4.09 -2.16
N ARG A 75 6.43 -4.01 -2.28
CA ARG A 75 7.26 -5.14 -2.74
C ARG A 75 7.98 -5.70 -1.52
N ALA A 76 7.71 -6.95 -1.16
CA ALA A 76 8.53 -7.65 -0.18
C ALA A 76 9.92 -7.87 -0.80
N MET A 77 10.91 -7.13 -0.33
CA MET A 77 12.30 -7.47 -0.60
C MET A 77 12.72 -8.51 0.43
N TYR A 78 12.56 -9.79 0.08
CA TYR A 78 13.28 -10.83 0.80
C TYR A 78 14.75 -10.67 0.48
N LYS A 79 15.54 -10.42 1.52
CA LYS A 79 16.99 -10.34 1.47
C LYS A 79 17.57 -11.74 1.60
#